data_AF-A0A945DPX1-F1
#
_entry.id   AF-A0A945DPX1-F1
#
_cell.length_a   1.000
_cell.length_b   1.000
_cell.length_c   1.000
_cell.angle_alpha   90.00
_cell.angle_beta   90.00
_cell.angle_gamma   90.00
#
_symmetry.space_group_name_H-M   'P 1'
#
loop_
_entity.id
_entity.type
_entity.pdbx_description
1 polymer ?
#
loop_
_entity_poly.entity_id
_entity_poly.type
_entity_poly.pdbx_seq_one_letter_code
_entity_poly.pdbx_strand_id
1 'polypeptide(L)'
;MASYKTAPSPSSRMPDGIPYIIVNDIAERFSFYGMKAILVVFMTQYLMSTDGQLATMSRADATSYFHLFVSTTYFLPIIGAVIADAYWGKYRTVILLSVVYCAGHFALFLDDTRAGLFLGLTLIAIGSGGIKPSVASNVGDQFGQSNEHLLSRAFSWYYLGINIGSALSSLLIPWLLKAYGPAVAFGVPGLFMLAATVTFWMGRHHFVHLPPAGKSYLKDVFGSDGKRVAGRLLVIYVLVAAFWSLFDQMGSTWVLQAMQMDRTILGYELLPAQIQAMNPFLIIILIPIFSYYVYPLMNRYFDVTAGRKMCMG
;
A
#
# COMPACT_ATOMS: atom_id res chain seq x y z
N MET A 1 -20.16 -15.94 24.30
CA MET A 1 -19.29 -15.16 23.39
C MET A 1 -20.00 -13.88 23.04
N ALA A 2 -19.40 -12.71 23.26
CA ALA A 2 -20.01 -11.44 22.86
C ALA A 2 -20.22 -11.42 21.33
N SER A 3 -21.42 -11.06 20.88
CA SER A 3 -21.73 -10.92 19.46
C SER A 3 -20.97 -9.74 18.87
N TYR A 4 -20.45 -9.88 17.64
CA TYR A 4 -19.79 -8.78 16.94
C TYR A 4 -20.78 -7.65 16.62
N LYS A 5 -20.34 -6.39 16.68
CA LYS A 5 -21.15 -5.24 16.27
C LYS A 5 -21.37 -5.31 14.76
N THR A 6 -22.59 -5.14 14.29
CA THR A 6 -22.95 -5.15 12.86
C THR A 6 -23.37 -3.80 12.32
N ALA A 7 -23.49 -2.79 13.19
CA ALA A 7 -23.76 -1.40 12.85
C ALA A 7 -23.02 -0.47 13.83
N PRO A 8 -22.64 0.75 13.40
CA PRO A 8 -22.07 1.76 14.29
C PRO A 8 -23.10 2.21 15.33
N SER A 9 -22.69 2.30 16.59
CA SER A 9 -23.53 2.82 17.67
C SER A 9 -23.50 4.35 17.71
N PRO A 10 -24.60 5.04 18.06
CA PRO A 10 -24.59 6.49 18.21
C PRO A 10 -23.52 6.95 19.19
N SER A 11 -22.64 7.84 18.75
CA SER A 11 -21.52 8.35 19.54
C SER A 11 -21.03 9.69 18.96
N SER A 12 -20.52 10.57 19.81
CA SER A 12 -19.82 11.80 19.40
C SER A 12 -18.29 11.63 19.36
N ARG A 13 -17.79 10.44 19.68
CA ARG A 13 -16.35 10.15 19.78
C ARG A 13 -15.85 9.39 18.57
N MET A 14 -14.53 9.44 18.39
CA MET A 14 -13.81 8.60 17.42
C MET A 14 -14.05 7.12 17.75
N PRO A 15 -14.40 6.26 16.79
CA PRO A 15 -14.55 4.83 17.04
C PRO A 15 -13.24 4.20 17.52
N ASP A 16 -13.31 3.38 18.58
CA ASP A 16 -12.14 2.74 19.20
C ASP A 16 -11.42 1.74 18.26
N GLY A 17 -12.07 1.31 17.18
CA GLY A 17 -11.48 0.46 16.15
C GLY A 17 -10.46 1.17 15.26
N ILE A 18 -10.52 2.50 15.15
CA ILE A 18 -9.72 3.26 14.17
C ILE A 18 -8.20 3.07 14.34
N PRO A 19 -7.62 3.13 15.56
CA PRO A 19 -6.19 2.89 15.73
C PRO A 19 -5.73 1.52 15.21
N TYR A 20 -6.50 0.45 15.41
CA TYR A 20 -6.16 -0.89 14.93
C TYR A 20 -6.14 -0.97 13.40
N ILE A 21 -7.09 -0.30 12.73
CA ILE A 21 -7.16 -0.25 11.27
C ILE A 21 -5.98 0.54 10.70
N ILE A 22 -5.66 1.68 11.30
CA ILE A 22 -4.52 2.53 10.88
C ILE A 22 -3.19 1.80 11.07
N VAL A 23 -2.97 1.12 12.20
CA VAL A 23 -1.73 0.35 12.44
C VAL A 23 -1.55 -0.76 11.40
N ASN A 24 -2.62 -1.49 11.08
CA ASN A 24 -2.58 -2.51 10.02
C ASN A 24 -2.17 -1.91 8.67
N ASP A 25 -2.73 -0.75 8.33
CA ASP A 25 -2.41 -0.08 7.08
C ASP A 25 -0.97 0.44 7.04
N ILE A 26 -0.50 1.09 8.12
CA ILE A 26 0.90 1.54 8.25
C ILE A 26 1.86 0.37 8.02
N ALA A 27 1.59 -0.79 8.64
CA ALA A 27 2.45 -1.95 8.52
C ALA A 27 2.42 -2.55 7.10
N GLU A 28 1.26 -2.62 6.46
CA GLU A 28 1.17 -3.11 5.08
C GLU A 28 1.85 -2.13 4.10
N ARG A 29 1.75 -0.81 4.31
CA ARG A 29 2.47 0.21 3.53
C ARG A 29 3.98 0.13 3.75
N PHE A 30 4.41 0.03 5.01
CA PHE A 30 5.81 -0.20 5.35
C PHE A 30 6.33 -1.42 4.61
N SER A 31 5.56 -2.52 4.67
CA SER A 31 5.95 -3.79 4.08
C SER A 31 6.01 -3.74 2.55
N PHE A 32 4.97 -3.22 1.91
CA PHE A 32 4.87 -3.08 0.45
C PHE A 32 5.96 -2.18 -0.11
N TYR A 33 6.11 -0.96 0.42
CA TYR A 33 7.10 -0.01 -0.11
C TYR A 33 8.53 -0.42 0.21
N GLY A 34 8.79 -1.01 1.37
CA GLY A 34 10.12 -1.50 1.74
C GLY A 34 10.59 -2.64 0.82
N MET A 35 9.72 -3.63 0.61
CA MET A 35 9.98 -4.72 -0.32
C MET A 35 10.09 -4.23 -1.77
N LYS A 36 9.16 -3.39 -2.23
CA LYS A 36 9.19 -2.78 -3.58
C LYS A 36 10.50 -2.03 -3.80
N ALA A 37 11.01 -1.31 -2.79
CA ALA A 37 12.20 -0.50 -2.92
C ALA A 37 13.46 -1.32 -3.26
N ILE A 38 13.60 -2.51 -2.65
CA ILE A 38 14.77 -3.36 -2.83
C ILE A 38 14.63 -4.40 -3.94
N LEU A 39 13.43 -4.60 -4.48
CA LEU A 39 13.12 -5.75 -5.33
C LEU A 39 14.01 -5.85 -6.58
N VAL A 40 14.23 -4.73 -7.27
CA VAL A 40 15.10 -4.70 -8.47
C VAL A 40 16.58 -4.90 -8.10
N VAL A 41 17.02 -4.35 -6.97
CA VAL A 41 18.38 -4.55 -6.47
C VAL A 41 18.60 -6.02 -6.11
N PHE A 42 17.63 -6.65 -5.44
CA PHE A 42 17.66 -8.07 -5.11
C PHE A 42 17.81 -8.94 -6.38
N MET A 43 16.94 -8.74 -7.36
CA MET A 43 16.95 -9.52 -8.61
C MET A 43 18.27 -9.36 -9.40
N THR A 44 18.90 -8.20 -9.35
CA THR A 44 20.10 -7.89 -10.15
C THR A 44 21.42 -8.14 -9.42
N GLN A 45 21.43 -8.26 -8.09
CA GLN A 45 22.67 -8.36 -7.30
C GLN A 45 22.71 -9.52 -6.30
N TYR A 46 21.57 -10.00 -5.79
CA TYR A 46 21.54 -10.92 -4.65
C TYR A 46 20.86 -12.26 -4.95
N LEU A 47 20.16 -12.37 -6.07
CA LEU A 47 19.39 -13.56 -6.44
C LEU A 47 20.28 -14.80 -6.60
N MET A 48 19.90 -15.90 -5.97
CA MET A 48 20.68 -17.15 -5.95
C MET A 48 20.04 -18.26 -6.80
N SER A 49 20.85 -19.25 -7.19
CA SER A 49 20.41 -20.56 -7.68
C SER A 49 20.20 -21.51 -6.51
N THR A 50 19.49 -22.62 -6.72
CA THR A 50 19.31 -23.70 -5.74
C THR A 50 20.64 -24.27 -5.24
N ASP A 51 21.70 -24.19 -6.07
CA ASP A 51 23.06 -24.63 -5.73
C ASP A 51 23.87 -23.58 -4.93
N GLY A 52 23.25 -22.47 -4.53
CA GLY A 52 23.90 -21.40 -3.75
C GLY A 52 24.81 -20.46 -4.55
N GLN A 53 24.78 -20.54 -5.89
CA GLN A 53 25.54 -19.65 -6.78
C GLN A 53 24.70 -18.43 -7.17
N LEU A 54 25.34 -17.28 -7.44
CA LEU A 54 24.65 -16.09 -7.92
C LEU A 54 23.99 -16.35 -9.30
N ALA A 55 22.68 -16.10 -9.37
CA ALA A 55 21.83 -16.34 -10.55
C ALA A 55 21.02 -15.09 -10.93
N THR A 56 21.70 -13.94 -10.93
CA THR A 56 21.09 -12.62 -11.12
C THR A 56 20.38 -12.45 -12.47
N MET A 57 19.43 -11.53 -12.51
CA MET A 57 18.66 -11.18 -13.69
C MET A 57 19.29 -10.03 -14.46
N SER A 58 19.04 -9.99 -15.76
CA SER A 58 19.32 -8.79 -16.55
C SER A 58 18.45 -7.61 -16.07
N ARG A 59 18.88 -6.38 -16.37
CA ARG A 59 18.10 -5.18 -16.05
C ARG A 59 16.70 -5.20 -16.68
N ALA A 60 16.60 -5.73 -17.90
CA ALA A 60 15.33 -5.84 -18.63
C ALA A 60 14.40 -6.87 -17.97
N ASP A 61 14.93 -8.02 -17.57
CA ASP A 61 14.14 -9.05 -16.87
C ASP A 61 13.67 -8.55 -15.50
N ALA A 62 14.59 -7.99 -14.71
CA ALA A 62 14.25 -7.44 -13.39
C ALA A 62 13.16 -6.35 -13.46
N THR A 63 13.26 -5.46 -14.46
CA THR A 63 12.24 -4.43 -14.71
C THR A 63 10.89 -5.05 -15.10
N SER A 64 10.91 -6.08 -15.95
CA SER A 64 9.70 -6.78 -16.39
C SER A 64 9.00 -7.50 -15.23
N TYR A 65 9.75 -8.25 -14.42
CA TYR A 65 9.22 -8.93 -13.22
C TYR A 65 8.68 -7.94 -12.19
N PHE A 66 9.38 -6.83 -11.97
CA PHE A 66 8.92 -5.76 -11.11
C PHE A 66 7.56 -5.20 -11.55
N HIS A 67 7.43 -4.83 -12.83
CA HIS A 67 6.18 -4.26 -13.34
C HIS A 67 5.05 -5.28 -13.40
N LEU A 68 5.33 -6.56 -13.69
CA LEU A 68 4.34 -7.63 -13.62
C LEU A 68 3.79 -7.81 -12.20
N PHE A 69 4.67 -7.78 -11.21
CA PHE A 69 4.27 -7.84 -9.81
C PHE A 69 3.40 -6.62 -9.44
N VAL A 70 3.90 -5.41 -9.73
CA VAL A 70 3.18 -4.16 -9.41
C VAL A 70 1.81 -4.13 -10.10
N SER A 71 1.72 -4.44 -11.40
CA SER A 71 0.45 -4.49 -12.13
C SER A 71 -0.53 -5.47 -11.50
N THR A 72 -0.05 -6.65 -11.10
CA THR A 72 -0.88 -7.67 -10.44
C THR A 72 -1.41 -7.15 -9.10
N THR A 73 -0.57 -6.46 -8.31
CA THR A 73 -0.99 -5.89 -7.01
C THR A 73 -2.00 -4.75 -7.11
N TYR A 74 -2.13 -4.12 -8.27
CA TYR A 74 -3.15 -3.09 -8.54
C TYR A 74 -4.37 -3.63 -9.30
N PHE A 75 -4.23 -4.78 -9.97
CA PHE A 75 -5.35 -5.47 -10.62
C PHE A 75 -6.18 -6.31 -9.64
N LEU A 76 -5.54 -7.12 -8.79
CA LEU A 76 -6.21 -8.01 -7.85
C LEU A 76 -7.17 -7.30 -6.86
N PRO A 77 -6.97 -6.03 -6.46
CA PRO A 77 -7.97 -5.26 -5.72
C PRO A 77 -9.38 -5.24 -6.29
N ILE A 78 -9.54 -5.29 -7.61
CA ILE A 78 -10.86 -5.36 -8.24
C ILE A 78 -11.56 -6.66 -7.84
N ILE A 79 -10.84 -7.78 -7.90
CA ILE A 79 -11.34 -9.10 -7.54
C ILE A 79 -11.54 -9.19 -6.02
N GLY A 80 -10.58 -8.69 -5.24
CA GLY A 80 -10.60 -8.70 -3.79
C GLY A 80 -11.79 -7.93 -3.21
N ALA A 81 -12.11 -6.76 -3.78
CA ALA A 81 -13.28 -5.97 -3.39
C ALA A 81 -14.59 -6.75 -3.63
N VAL A 82 -14.74 -7.35 -4.81
CA VAL A 82 -15.94 -8.16 -5.12
C VAL A 82 -16.08 -9.33 -4.15
N ILE A 83 -14.99 -10.03 -3.84
CA ILE A 83 -15.02 -11.15 -2.88
C ILE A 83 -15.40 -10.67 -1.48
N ALA A 84 -14.83 -9.54 -1.04
CA ALA A 84 -15.10 -8.96 0.25
C ALA A 84 -16.58 -8.56 0.40
N ASP A 85 -17.12 -7.80 -0.55
CA ASP A 85 -18.47 -7.24 -0.44
C ASP A 85 -19.56 -8.28 -0.75
N ALA A 86 -19.30 -9.25 -1.63
CA ALA A 86 -20.30 -10.25 -2.01
C ALA A 86 -20.32 -11.48 -1.10
N TYR A 87 -19.17 -11.93 -0.56
CA TYR A 87 -19.08 -13.26 0.07
C TYR A 87 -18.50 -13.27 1.48
N TRP A 88 -17.35 -12.61 1.71
CA TRP A 88 -16.58 -12.82 2.96
C TRP A 88 -16.84 -11.77 4.03
N GLY A 89 -17.13 -10.54 3.62
CA GLY A 89 -17.09 -9.35 4.47
C GLY A 89 -15.67 -8.81 4.57
N LYS A 90 -15.55 -7.49 4.75
CA LYS A 90 -14.27 -6.76 4.74
C LYS A 90 -13.31 -7.26 5.81
N TYR A 91 -13.76 -7.36 7.07
CA TYR A 91 -12.92 -7.83 8.18
C TYR A 91 -12.30 -9.21 7.93
N ARG A 92 -13.10 -10.19 7.49
CA ARG A 92 -12.61 -11.55 7.21
C ARG A 92 -11.63 -11.54 6.04
N THR A 93 -11.91 -10.75 5.01
CA THR A 93 -11.02 -10.59 3.86
C THR A 93 -9.67 -10.04 4.29
N VAL A 94 -9.65 -8.98 5.12
CA VAL A 94 -8.40 -8.41 5.65
C VAL A 94 -7.62 -9.45 6.43
N ILE A 95 -8.22 -10.12 7.41
CA ILE A 95 -7.49 -11.10 8.24
C ILE A 95 -6.95 -12.27 7.41
N LEU A 96 -7.78 -12.89 6.57
CA LEU A 96 -7.37 -14.07 5.81
C LEU A 96 -6.25 -13.72 4.83
N LEU A 97 -6.37 -12.61 4.12
CA LEU A 97 -5.38 -12.21 3.14
C LEU A 97 -4.14 -11.57 3.75
N SER A 98 -4.22 -10.99 4.95
CA SER A 98 -3.04 -10.60 5.73
C SER A 98 -2.17 -11.81 6.11
N VAL A 99 -2.77 -12.96 6.41
CA VAL A 99 -2.01 -14.21 6.64
C VAL A 99 -1.31 -14.65 5.35
N VAL A 100 -1.99 -14.61 4.20
CA VAL A 100 -1.40 -14.93 2.89
C VAL A 100 -0.26 -13.96 2.56
N TYR A 101 -0.44 -12.66 2.86
CA TYR A 101 0.58 -11.63 2.68
C TYR A 101 1.83 -11.93 3.53
N CYS A 102 1.64 -12.29 4.80
CA CYS A 102 2.74 -12.68 5.69
C CYS A 102 3.46 -13.94 5.19
N ALA A 103 2.73 -14.94 4.69
CA ALA A 103 3.32 -16.14 4.10
C ALA A 103 4.18 -15.81 2.87
N GLY A 104 3.79 -14.81 2.07
CA GLY A 104 4.60 -14.33 0.95
C GLY A 104 5.93 -13.71 1.39
N HIS A 105 5.93 -12.89 2.44
CA HIS A 105 7.18 -12.39 3.02
C HIS A 105 8.04 -13.49 3.64
N PHE A 106 7.42 -14.49 4.27
CA PHE A 106 8.14 -15.62 4.82
C PHE A 106 8.79 -16.48 3.72
N ALA A 107 8.13 -16.63 2.56
CA ALA A 107 8.74 -17.27 1.40
C ALA A 107 9.99 -16.51 0.92
N LEU A 108 9.92 -15.18 0.81
CA LEU A 108 11.09 -14.34 0.44
C LEU A 108 12.19 -14.32 1.52
N PHE A 109 11.83 -14.54 2.78
CA PHE A 109 12.79 -14.64 3.89
C PHE A 109 13.59 -15.94 3.84
N LEU A 110 12.93 -17.05 3.49
CA LEU A 110 13.53 -18.39 3.50
C LEU A 110 14.24 -18.77 2.20
N ASP A 111 13.79 -18.22 1.07
CA ASP A 111 14.22 -18.64 -0.26
C ASP A 111 14.54 -17.42 -1.13
N ASP A 112 15.84 -17.20 -1.34
CA ASP A 112 16.40 -16.14 -2.18
C ASP A 112 16.62 -16.59 -3.65
N THR A 113 16.03 -17.72 -4.05
CA THR A 113 16.01 -18.18 -5.44
C THR A 113 14.86 -17.58 -6.25
N ARG A 114 14.86 -17.87 -7.56
CA ARG A 114 13.76 -17.49 -8.47
C ARG A 114 12.41 -18.10 -8.06
N ALA A 115 12.42 -19.29 -7.48
CA ALA A 115 11.20 -19.97 -7.03
C ALA A 115 10.60 -19.24 -5.81
N GLY A 116 11.42 -18.97 -4.80
CA GLY A 116 11.06 -18.18 -3.62
C GLY A 116 10.56 -16.78 -3.99
N LEU A 117 11.26 -16.11 -4.91
CA LEU A 117 10.85 -14.82 -5.46
C LEU A 117 9.44 -14.89 -6.08
N PHE A 118 9.20 -15.83 -7.00
CA PHE A 118 7.90 -15.94 -7.68
C PHE A 118 6.77 -16.29 -6.72
N LEU A 119 7.00 -17.25 -5.83
CA LEU A 119 6.02 -17.66 -4.82
C LEU A 119 5.70 -16.50 -3.87
N GLY A 120 6.74 -15.86 -3.32
CA GLY A 120 6.61 -14.76 -2.38
C GLY A 120 5.86 -13.57 -2.98
N LEU A 121 6.23 -13.14 -4.18
CA LEU A 121 5.55 -12.04 -4.89
C LEU A 121 4.10 -12.38 -5.24
N THR A 122 3.81 -13.62 -5.63
CA THR A 122 2.44 -14.07 -5.92
C THR A 122 1.57 -14.00 -4.68
N LEU A 123 2.05 -14.54 -3.55
CA LEU A 123 1.32 -14.51 -2.28
C LEU A 123 1.11 -13.07 -1.77
N ILE A 124 2.14 -12.22 -1.86
CA ILE A 124 2.03 -10.80 -1.51
C ILE A 124 0.99 -10.10 -2.41
N ALA A 125 0.99 -10.36 -3.71
CA ALA A 125 0.03 -9.77 -4.64
C ALA A 125 -1.41 -10.19 -4.30
N ILE A 126 -1.65 -11.47 -4.04
CA ILE A 126 -2.96 -12.00 -3.59
C ILE A 126 -3.39 -11.35 -2.28
N GLY A 127 -2.48 -11.30 -1.30
CA GLY A 127 -2.71 -10.65 -0.02
C GLY A 127 -3.13 -9.18 -0.19
N SER A 128 -2.33 -8.42 -0.92
CA SER A 128 -2.56 -7.00 -1.21
C SER A 128 -3.90 -6.76 -1.91
N GLY A 129 -4.29 -7.72 -2.77
CA GLY A 129 -5.55 -7.75 -3.50
C GLY A 129 -6.77 -7.48 -2.62
N GLY A 130 -7.01 -8.25 -1.55
CA GLY A 130 -8.18 -7.95 -0.71
C GLY A 130 -7.90 -7.03 0.47
N ILE A 131 -6.66 -6.88 0.94
CA ILE A 131 -6.34 -5.95 2.05
C ILE A 131 -6.61 -4.50 1.62
N LYS A 132 -5.99 -4.03 0.52
CA LYS A 132 -6.09 -2.64 0.06
C LYS A 132 -7.53 -2.10 -0.06
N PRO A 133 -8.44 -2.75 -0.80
CA PRO A 133 -9.80 -2.23 -0.95
C PRO A 133 -10.63 -2.38 0.33
N SER A 134 -10.34 -3.37 1.17
CA SER A 134 -11.15 -3.68 2.34
C SER A 134 -10.77 -2.83 3.57
N VAL A 135 -9.51 -2.47 3.75
CA VAL A 135 -9.06 -1.69 4.92
C VAL A 135 -9.60 -0.26 4.88
N ALA A 136 -9.44 0.42 3.74
CA ALA A 136 -9.92 1.80 3.58
C ALA A 136 -11.45 1.91 3.70
N SER A 137 -12.19 0.95 3.11
CA SER A 137 -13.65 0.91 3.26
C SER A 137 -14.06 0.56 4.69
N ASN A 138 -13.33 -0.32 5.37
CA ASN A 138 -13.57 -0.64 6.77
C ASN A 138 -13.36 0.56 7.72
N VAL A 139 -12.52 1.55 7.39
CA VAL A 139 -12.43 2.81 8.16
C VAL A 139 -13.77 3.54 8.13
N GLY A 140 -14.34 3.73 6.93
CA GLY A 140 -15.62 4.44 6.76
C GLY A 140 -16.78 3.74 7.47
N ASP A 141 -16.79 2.41 7.42
CA ASP A 141 -17.81 1.57 8.05
C ASP A 141 -17.90 1.72 9.59
N GLN A 142 -16.86 2.26 10.24
CA GLN A 142 -16.88 2.47 11.69
C GLN A 142 -17.70 3.69 12.11
N PHE A 143 -18.04 4.58 11.18
CA PHE A 143 -18.73 5.83 11.46
C PHE A 143 -20.22 5.73 11.15
N GLY A 144 -21.04 6.32 12.02
CA GLY A 144 -22.46 6.56 11.79
C GLY A 144 -22.75 8.05 11.65
N GLN A 145 -24.02 8.41 11.49
CA GLN A 145 -24.43 9.81 11.26
C GLN A 145 -24.00 10.77 12.40
N SER A 146 -23.91 10.29 13.65
CA SER A 146 -23.56 11.11 14.82
C SER A 146 -22.08 11.50 14.91
N ASN A 147 -21.18 10.71 14.32
CA ASN A 147 -19.73 10.97 14.32
C ASN A 147 -19.13 11.13 12.92
N GLU A 148 -19.97 11.26 11.88
CA GLU A 148 -19.53 11.41 10.48
C GLU A 148 -18.54 12.58 10.29
N HIS A 149 -18.71 13.68 11.03
CA HIS A 149 -17.82 14.83 10.99
C HIS A 149 -16.36 14.50 11.37
N LEU A 150 -16.11 13.39 12.07
CA LEU A 150 -14.77 12.92 12.43
C LEU A 150 -14.10 12.06 11.35
N LEU A 151 -14.84 11.63 10.33
CA LEU A 151 -14.35 10.74 9.27
C LEU A 151 -13.18 11.37 8.49
N SER A 152 -13.27 12.67 8.20
CA SER A 152 -12.20 13.42 7.53
C SER A 152 -10.90 13.42 8.33
N ARG A 153 -10.98 13.58 9.65
CA ARG A 153 -9.84 13.51 10.56
C ARG A 153 -9.25 12.11 10.64
N ALA A 154 -10.09 11.07 10.65
CA ALA A 154 -9.62 9.68 10.61
C ALA A 154 -8.86 9.37 9.31
N PHE A 155 -9.39 9.79 8.15
CA PHE A 155 -8.69 9.64 6.88
C PHE A 155 -7.40 10.46 6.81
N SER A 156 -7.34 11.62 7.48
CA SER A 156 -6.10 12.40 7.59
C SER A 156 -5.01 11.63 8.36
N TRP A 157 -5.37 11.00 9.48
CA TRP A 157 -4.45 10.14 10.24
C TRP A 157 -4.05 8.89 9.47
N TYR A 158 -4.99 8.27 8.77
CA TYR A 158 -4.75 7.13 7.89
C TYR A 158 -3.75 7.50 6.79
N TYR A 159 -3.96 8.62 6.09
CA TYR A 159 -3.06 9.12 5.04
C TYR A 159 -1.67 9.50 5.58
N LEU A 160 -1.60 10.13 6.76
CA LEU A 160 -0.33 10.41 7.41
C LEU A 160 0.43 9.11 7.72
N GLY A 161 -0.27 8.10 8.25
CA GLY A 161 0.27 6.78 8.52
C GLY A 161 0.87 6.13 7.27
N ILE A 162 0.15 6.17 6.14
CA ILE A 162 0.63 5.63 4.86
C ILE A 162 1.99 6.23 4.48
N ASN A 163 2.12 7.55 4.57
CA ASN A 163 3.34 8.25 4.16
C ASN A 163 4.49 8.00 5.14
N ILE A 164 4.22 7.93 6.45
CA ILE A 164 5.23 7.58 7.45
C ILE A 164 5.73 6.15 7.23
N GLY A 165 4.82 5.18 7.05
CA GLY A 165 5.18 3.80 6.79
C GLY A 165 6.05 3.66 5.52
N SER A 166 5.66 4.35 4.45
CA SER A 166 6.40 4.40 3.19
C SER A 166 7.79 5.05 3.32
N ALA A 167 7.90 6.19 4.00
CA ALA A 167 9.17 6.89 4.19
C ALA A 167 10.15 6.05 5.02
N LEU A 168 9.69 5.52 6.14
CA LEU A 168 10.52 4.71 7.04
C LEU A 168 11.03 3.44 6.35
N SER A 169 10.15 2.73 5.64
CA SER A 169 10.55 1.49 4.96
C SER A 169 11.49 1.74 3.79
N SER A 170 11.25 2.79 3.00
CA SER A 170 12.08 3.15 1.85
C SER A 170 13.50 3.58 2.25
N LEU A 171 13.72 3.98 3.50
CA LEU A 171 15.06 4.24 4.05
C LEU A 171 15.67 3.00 4.72
N LEU A 172 14.89 2.33 5.58
CA LEU A 172 15.38 1.26 6.46
C LEU A 172 15.64 -0.04 5.69
N ILE A 173 14.74 -0.45 4.80
CA ILE A 173 14.83 -1.77 4.15
C ILE A 173 16.03 -1.85 3.18
N PRO A 174 16.35 -0.84 2.35
CA PRO A 174 17.59 -0.85 1.57
C PRO A 174 18.85 -0.92 2.43
N TRP A 175 18.85 -0.26 3.59
CA TRP A 175 19.98 -0.33 4.52
C TRP A 175 20.12 -1.73 5.12
N LEU A 176 19.00 -2.36 5.53
CA LEU A 176 18.99 -3.75 6.00
C LEU A 176 19.49 -4.72 4.94
N LEU A 177 19.12 -4.53 3.66
CA LEU A 177 19.62 -5.36 2.56
C LEU A 177 21.15 -5.27 2.44
N LYS A 178 21.71 -4.06 2.50
CA LYS A 178 23.17 -3.86 2.43
C LYS A 178 23.90 -4.43 3.64
N ALA A 179 23.34 -4.26 4.84
CA ALA A 179 24.02 -4.60 6.10
C ALA A 179 23.85 -6.07 6.52
N TYR A 180 22.69 -6.67 6.25
CA TYR A 180 22.31 -7.99 6.78
C TYR A 180 21.81 -8.98 5.72
N GLY A 181 21.70 -8.55 4.45
CA GLY A 181 21.34 -9.41 3.32
C GLY A 181 19.82 -9.59 3.09
N PRO A 182 19.45 -10.36 2.05
CA PRO A 182 18.07 -10.46 1.56
C PRO A 182 17.08 -11.02 2.58
N ALA A 183 17.47 -12.08 3.30
CA ALA A 183 16.61 -12.72 4.28
C ALA A 183 16.09 -11.69 5.29
N VAL A 184 16.98 -10.95 5.96
CA VAL A 184 16.58 -9.91 6.93
C VAL A 184 15.76 -8.80 6.27
N ALA A 185 16.15 -8.36 5.08
CA ALA A 185 15.49 -7.27 4.39
C ALA A 185 14.04 -7.59 3.96
N PHE A 186 13.73 -8.85 3.61
CA PHE A 186 12.35 -9.29 3.33
C PHE A 186 11.60 -9.76 4.58
N GLY A 187 12.32 -10.30 5.57
CA GLY A 187 11.76 -10.83 6.82
C GLY A 187 11.25 -9.75 7.77
N VAL A 188 11.96 -8.63 7.92
CA VAL A 188 11.55 -7.52 8.80
C VAL A 188 10.18 -6.94 8.39
N PRO A 189 9.94 -6.60 7.11
CA PRO A 189 8.60 -6.29 6.60
C PRO A 189 7.53 -7.33 6.95
N GLY A 190 7.85 -8.61 6.80
CA GLY A 190 6.94 -9.72 7.11
C GLY A 190 6.58 -9.80 8.59
N LEU A 191 7.57 -9.66 9.48
CA LEU A 191 7.37 -9.67 10.92
C LEU A 191 6.52 -8.48 11.37
N PHE A 192 6.77 -7.31 10.81
CA PHE A 192 5.99 -6.11 11.12
C PHE A 192 4.53 -6.25 10.66
N MET A 193 4.32 -6.81 9.46
CA MET A 193 2.98 -7.14 8.96
C MET A 193 2.29 -8.19 9.84
N LEU A 194 3.01 -9.21 10.32
CA LEU A 194 2.47 -10.23 11.21
C LEU A 194 2.00 -9.62 12.55
N ALA A 195 2.83 -8.78 13.16
CA ALA A 195 2.49 -8.06 14.39
C ALA A 195 1.25 -7.18 14.22
N ALA A 196 1.14 -6.50 13.08
CA ALA A 196 -0.02 -5.68 12.75
C ALA A 196 -1.28 -6.51 12.48
N THR A 197 -1.13 -7.69 11.85
CA THR A 197 -2.23 -8.66 11.65
C THR A 197 -2.78 -9.15 13.00
N VAL A 198 -1.90 -9.46 13.96
CA VAL A 198 -2.30 -9.84 15.33
C VAL A 198 -3.01 -8.68 16.01
N THR A 199 -2.50 -7.45 15.86
CA THR A 199 -3.11 -6.25 16.43
C THR A 199 -4.50 -6.01 15.82
N PHE A 200 -4.66 -6.13 14.50
CA PHE A 200 -5.96 -6.03 13.83
C PHE A 200 -6.94 -7.10 14.34
N TRP A 201 -6.47 -8.34 14.54
CA TRP A 201 -7.29 -9.41 15.12
C TRP A 201 -7.69 -9.16 16.58
N MET A 202 -6.84 -8.51 17.38
CA MET A 202 -7.19 -8.08 18.74
C MET A 202 -8.31 -7.02 18.72
N GLY A 203 -8.33 -6.15 17.70
CA GLY A 203 -9.35 -5.14 17.48
C GLY A 203 -10.74 -5.67 17.13
N ARG A 204 -10.90 -6.98 16.87
CA ARG A 204 -12.17 -7.58 16.40
C ARG A 204 -13.39 -7.16 17.21
N HIS A 205 -13.33 -7.10 18.54
CA HIS A 205 -14.51 -6.74 19.35
C HIS A 205 -14.82 -5.24 19.36
N HIS A 206 -13.91 -4.41 18.82
CA HIS A 206 -14.08 -2.97 18.67
C HIS A 206 -14.67 -2.59 17.30
N PHE A 207 -14.60 -3.49 16.32
CA PHE A 207 -15.03 -3.21 14.95
C PHE A 207 -16.54 -3.39 14.73
N VAL A 208 -17.07 -2.54 13.87
CA VAL A 208 -18.31 -2.78 13.14
C VAL A 208 -18.01 -3.74 11.98
N HIS A 209 -18.70 -4.88 11.97
CA HIS A 209 -18.63 -5.90 10.94
C HIS A 209 -19.91 -5.89 10.13
N LEU A 210 -19.91 -5.17 9.00
CA LEU A 210 -21.03 -5.25 8.08
C LEU A 210 -21.09 -6.64 7.44
N PRO A 211 -22.28 -7.26 7.38
CA PRO A 211 -22.46 -8.50 6.65
C PRO A 211 -22.25 -8.26 5.14
N PRO A 212 -21.79 -9.28 4.39
CA PRO A 212 -21.69 -9.18 2.94
C PRO A 212 -23.05 -8.87 2.32
N ALA A 213 -23.07 -8.00 1.30
CA ALA A 213 -24.29 -7.60 0.59
C ALA A 213 -24.83 -8.71 -0.33
N GLY A 214 -24.03 -9.76 -0.59
CA GLY A 214 -24.48 -10.95 -1.30
C GLY A 214 -24.81 -10.71 -2.77
N LYS A 215 -25.82 -11.43 -3.27
CA LYS A 215 -26.21 -11.42 -4.69
C LYS A 215 -26.71 -10.05 -5.18
N SER A 216 -27.18 -9.16 -4.29
CA SER A 216 -27.60 -7.81 -4.68
C SER A 216 -26.42 -7.01 -5.21
N TYR A 217 -25.32 -6.99 -4.46
CA TYR A 217 -24.09 -6.29 -4.86
C TYR A 217 -23.56 -6.75 -6.22
N LEU A 218 -23.58 -8.05 -6.50
CA LEU A 218 -23.14 -8.58 -7.80
C LEU A 218 -24.03 -8.07 -8.95
N LYS A 219 -25.34 -7.95 -8.73
CA LYS A 219 -26.25 -7.37 -9.72
C LYS A 219 -25.98 -5.89 -9.94
N ASP A 220 -25.62 -5.16 -8.88
CA ASP A 220 -25.33 -3.73 -8.98
C ASP A 220 -24.01 -3.48 -9.75
N VAL A 221 -22.97 -4.25 -9.43
CA VAL A 221 -21.64 -4.14 -10.07
C VAL A 221 -21.63 -4.64 -11.52
N PHE A 222 -22.23 -5.80 -11.80
CA PHE A 222 -22.24 -6.40 -13.15
C PHE A 222 -23.47 -6.07 -13.97
N GLY A 223 -24.42 -5.33 -13.40
CA GLY A 223 -25.61 -4.82 -14.07
C GLY A 223 -25.29 -3.72 -15.08
N SER A 224 -26.34 -3.22 -15.73
CA SER A 224 -26.23 -2.13 -16.72
C SER A 224 -25.63 -0.86 -16.13
N ASP A 225 -26.01 -0.52 -14.90
CA ASP A 225 -25.54 0.69 -14.22
C ASP A 225 -24.07 0.58 -13.83
N GLY A 226 -23.65 -0.55 -13.24
CA GLY A 226 -22.26 -0.83 -12.95
C GLY A 226 -21.37 -0.80 -14.20
N LYS A 227 -21.82 -1.42 -15.30
CA LYS A 227 -21.10 -1.36 -16.60
C LYS A 227 -21.01 0.07 -17.14
N ARG A 228 -22.07 0.87 -17.01
CA ARG A 228 -22.07 2.28 -17.43
C ARG A 228 -21.09 3.13 -16.62
N VAL A 229 -21.05 2.93 -15.30
CA VAL A 229 -20.09 3.59 -14.41
C VAL A 229 -18.67 3.15 -14.75
N ALA A 230 -18.42 1.86 -14.90
CA ALA A 230 -17.11 1.32 -15.28
C ALA A 230 -16.63 1.90 -16.62
N GLY A 231 -17.51 1.99 -17.63
CA GLY A 231 -17.17 2.59 -18.93
C GLY A 231 -16.79 4.08 -18.82
N ARG A 232 -17.47 4.86 -17.97
CA ARG A 232 -17.11 6.27 -17.73
C ARG A 232 -15.78 6.40 -16.99
N LEU A 233 -15.56 5.56 -15.98
CA LEU A 233 -14.31 5.55 -15.23
C LEU A 233 -13.13 5.12 -16.11
N LEU A 234 -13.34 4.21 -17.06
CA LEU A 234 -12.29 3.72 -17.97
C LEU A 234 -11.65 4.86 -18.78
N VAL A 235 -12.45 5.85 -19.22
CA VAL A 235 -11.91 7.04 -19.92
C VAL A 235 -10.93 7.81 -19.03
N ILE A 236 -11.27 8.00 -17.76
CA ILE A 236 -10.40 8.68 -16.78
C ILE A 236 -9.16 7.82 -16.51
N TYR A 237 -9.34 6.50 -16.32
CA TYR A 237 -8.24 5.58 -16.06
C TYR A 237 -7.23 5.50 -17.20
N VAL A 238 -7.64 5.60 -18.47
CA VAL A 238 -6.70 5.63 -19.60
C VAL A 238 -5.78 6.85 -19.53
N LEU A 239 -6.31 8.02 -19.19
CA LEU A 239 -5.51 9.24 -19.02
C LEU A 239 -4.57 9.13 -17.82
N VAL A 240 -5.10 8.63 -16.70
CA VAL A 240 -4.37 8.47 -15.45
C VAL A 240 -3.29 7.38 -15.55
N ALA A 241 -3.48 6.37 -16.41
CA ALA A 241 -2.51 5.30 -16.63
C ALA A 241 -1.18 5.82 -17.18
N ALA A 242 -1.18 6.86 -18.02
CA ALA A 242 0.05 7.47 -18.53
C ALA A 242 0.88 8.12 -17.41
N PHE A 243 0.22 8.76 -16.45
CA PHE A 243 0.90 9.30 -15.27
C PHE A 243 1.49 8.17 -14.41
N TRP A 244 0.69 7.14 -14.10
CA TRP A 244 1.15 6.04 -13.25
C TRP A 244 2.24 5.19 -13.90
N SER A 245 2.23 5.03 -15.22
CA SER A 245 3.28 4.29 -15.93
C SER A 245 4.65 4.97 -15.82
N LEU A 246 4.68 6.31 -15.84
CA LEU A 246 5.87 7.12 -15.59
C LEU A 246 6.24 7.10 -14.11
N PHE A 247 5.26 7.28 -13.22
CA PHE A 247 5.48 7.29 -11.79
C PHE A 247 6.08 5.97 -11.28
N ASP A 248 5.62 4.82 -11.78
CA ASP A 248 6.13 3.52 -11.34
C ASP A 248 7.56 3.22 -11.83
N GLN A 249 8.13 4.02 -12.75
CA GLN A 249 9.55 3.92 -13.13
C GLN A 249 10.50 4.23 -11.96
N MET A 250 10.01 4.97 -10.95
CA MET A 250 10.77 5.28 -9.74
C MET A 250 11.28 4.04 -9.00
N GLY A 251 10.54 2.92 -9.09
CA GLY A 251 10.92 1.68 -8.41
C GLY A 251 11.74 0.70 -9.26
N SER A 252 11.92 0.99 -10.55
CA SER A 252 12.66 0.14 -11.48
C SER A 252 13.79 0.90 -12.17
N THR A 253 13.50 1.53 -13.31
CA THR A 253 14.47 2.19 -14.17
C THR A 253 15.29 3.24 -13.42
N TRP A 254 14.67 4.02 -12.53
CA TRP A 254 15.39 5.06 -11.79
C TRP A 254 16.31 4.49 -10.73
N VAL A 255 15.96 3.36 -10.11
CA VAL A 255 16.85 2.64 -9.19
C VAL A 255 18.08 2.14 -9.94
N LEU A 256 17.88 1.53 -11.11
CA LEU A 256 18.97 1.06 -11.97
C LEU A 256 19.86 2.19 -12.48
N GLN A 257 19.28 3.34 -12.78
CA GLN A 257 20.02 4.54 -13.17
C GLN A 257 20.86 5.06 -11.99
N ALA A 258 20.26 5.14 -10.80
CA ALA A 258 20.95 5.61 -9.60
C ALA A 258 22.16 4.75 -9.23
N MET A 259 22.14 3.44 -9.52
CA MET A 259 23.31 2.55 -9.34
C MET A 259 24.53 2.99 -10.16
N GLN A 260 24.35 3.80 -11.21
CA GLN A 260 25.41 4.29 -12.10
C GLN A 260 25.74 5.77 -11.86
N MET A 261 25.08 6.42 -10.90
CA MET A 261 25.28 7.84 -10.60
C MET A 261 26.17 8.03 -9.37
N ASP A 262 26.81 9.20 -9.27
CA ASP A 262 27.35 9.64 -7.98
C ASP A 262 26.18 9.95 -7.04
N ARG A 263 26.20 9.27 -5.89
CA ARG A 263 25.15 9.31 -4.86
C ARG A 263 25.64 9.95 -3.57
N THR A 264 26.79 10.63 -3.62
CA THR A 264 27.36 11.32 -2.46
C THR A 264 26.63 12.64 -2.23
N ILE A 265 25.82 12.70 -1.18
CA ILE A 265 25.10 13.91 -0.76
C ILE A 265 25.61 14.28 0.63
N LEU A 266 26.14 15.51 0.77
CA LEU A 266 26.64 16.03 2.05
C LEU A 266 27.65 15.09 2.76
N GLY A 267 28.47 14.36 1.99
CA GLY A 267 29.46 13.41 2.51
C GLY A 267 28.95 12.00 2.80
N TYR A 268 27.65 11.73 2.59
CA TYR A 268 27.05 10.41 2.76
C TYR A 268 26.65 9.81 1.41
N GLU A 269 27.04 8.55 1.16
CA GLU A 269 26.63 7.83 -0.05
C GLU A 269 25.21 7.25 0.15
N LEU A 270 24.24 7.81 -0.58
CA LEU A 270 22.86 7.33 -0.56
C LEU A 270 22.74 6.00 -1.32
N LEU A 271 21.96 5.05 -0.81
CA LEU A 271 21.70 3.80 -1.54
C LEU A 271 20.77 4.06 -2.73
N PRO A 272 20.93 3.34 -3.86
CA PRO A 272 20.14 3.60 -5.07
C PRO A 272 18.63 3.49 -4.82
N ALA A 273 18.21 2.49 -4.02
CA ALA A 273 16.81 2.29 -3.66
C ALA A 273 16.23 3.37 -2.73
N GLN A 274 17.06 4.10 -1.97
CA GLN A 274 16.60 5.12 -1.03
C GLN A 274 16.07 6.38 -1.72
N ILE A 275 16.32 6.57 -3.02
CA ILE A 275 15.73 7.66 -3.81
C ILE A 275 14.19 7.59 -3.77
N GLN A 276 13.61 6.40 -3.64
CA GLN A 276 12.16 6.22 -3.52
C GLN A 276 11.57 6.88 -2.27
N ALA A 277 12.38 7.09 -1.21
CA ALA A 277 11.93 7.78 -0.01
C ALA A 277 11.63 9.27 -0.27
N MET A 278 12.18 9.87 -1.34
CA MET A 278 11.96 11.28 -1.64
C MET A 278 10.47 11.63 -1.75
N ASN A 279 9.66 10.78 -2.37
CA ASN A 279 8.24 11.06 -2.56
C ASN A 279 7.48 11.21 -1.22
N PRO A 280 7.46 10.21 -0.31
CA PRO A 280 6.77 10.37 0.97
C PRO A 280 7.41 11.47 1.85
N PHE A 281 8.72 11.72 1.77
CA PHE A 281 9.34 12.86 2.44
C PHE A 281 8.81 14.21 1.94
N LEU A 282 8.75 14.39 0.62
CA LEU A 282 8.20 15.59 0.01
C LEU A 282 6.73 15.77 0.40
N ILE A 283 5.93 14.70 0.44
CA ILE A 283 4.54 14.78 0.89
C ILE A 283 4.45 15.28 2.34
N ILE A 284 5.24 14.70 3.25
CA ILE A 284 5.23 15.06 4.68
C ILE A 284 5.67 16.52 4.89
N ILE A 285 6.61 17.02 4.09
CA ILE A 285 7.14 18.40 4.21
C ILE A 285 6.24 19.41 3.48
N LEU A 286 5.85 19.12 2.25
CA LEU A 286 5.10 20.04 1.38
C LEU A 286 3.65 20.19 1.83
N ILE A 287 2.99 19.17 2.35
CA ILE A 287 1.59 19.29 2.78
C ILE A 287 1.41 20.40 3.84
N PRO A 288 2.17 20.42 4.96
CA PRO A 288 2.10 21.51 5.93
C PRO A 288 2.46 22.86 5.33
N ILE A 289 3.52 22.93 4.51
CA ILE A 289 3.95 24.18 3.87
C ILE A 289 2.83 24.76 3.00
N PHE A 290 2.24 23.94 2.15
CA PHE A 290 1.18 24.36 1.26
C PHE A 290 -0.11 24.71 2.02
N SER A 291 -0.45 23.93 3.04
CA SER A 291 -1.69 24.11 3.80
C SER A 291 -1.65 25.34 4.71
N TYR A 292 -0.52 25.62 5.38
CA TYR A 292 -0.41 26.70 6.35
C TYR A 292 0.17 28.00 5.80
N TYR A 293 0.99 27.94 4.74
CA TYR A 293 1.67 29.11 4.22
C TYR A 293 1.24 29.44 2.78
N VAL A 294 1.41 28.50 1.84
CA VAL A 294 1.21 28.80 0.41
C VAL A 294 -0.26 29.10 0.08
N TYR A 295 -1.18 28.18 0.39
CA TYR A 295 -2.59 28.39 0.07
C TYR A 295 -3.22 29.56 0.83
N PRO A 296 -2.96 29.77 2.14
CA PRO A 296 -3.44 30.96 2.82
C PRO A 296 -2.89 32.27 2.25
N LEU A 297 -1.62 32.28 1.79
CA LEU A 297 -1.04 33.45 1.14
C LEU A 297 -1.67 33.71 -0.24
N MET A 298 -1.86 32.66 -1.05
CA MET A 298 -2.53 32.77 -2.36
C MET A 298 -3.99 33.21 -2.23
N ASN A 299 -4.70 32.73 -1.20
CA ASN A 299 -6.07 33.16 -0.88
C ASN A 299 -6.19 34.66 -0.60
N ARG A 300 -5.09 35.36 -0.28
CA ARG A 300 -5.11 36.83 -0.17
C ARG A 300 -5.26 37.53 -1.51
N TYR A 301 -4.88 36.87 -2.60
CA TYR A 301 -4.90 37.44 -3.95
C TYR A 301 -6.05 36.87 -4.81
N PHE A 302 -6.42 35.61 -4.63
CA PHE A 302 -7.53 34.96 -5.34
C PHE A 302 -8.02 33.73 -4.60
N ASP A 303 -9.31 33.41 -4.71
CA ASP A 303 -9.88 32.21 -4.10
C ASP A 303 -9.25 30.93 -4.66
N VAL A 304 -8.52 30.21 -3.81
CA VAL A 304 -7.88 28.95 -4.14
C VAL A 304 -8.86 27.80 -3.87
N THR A 305 -9.77 27.58 -4.82
CA THR A 305 -10.66 26.41 -4.81
C THR A 305 -9.91 25.11 -5.09
N ALA A 306 -10.46 23.96 -4.70
CA ALA A 306 -9.85 22.66 -4.95
C ALA A 306 -9.54 22.42 -6.44
N GLY A 307 -10.45 22.83 -7.34
CA GLY A 307 -10.24 22.74 -8.78
C GLY A 307 -9.07 23.60 -9.28
N ARG A 308 -8.88 24.80 -8.71
CA ARG A 308 -7.74 25.66 -9.05
C ARG A 308 -6.42 25.08 -8.54
N LYS A 309 -6.40 24.48 -7.34
CA LYS A 309 -5.21 23.76 -6.84
C LYS A 309 -4.78 22.68 -7.82
N MET A 310 -5.71 21.85 -8.27
CA MET A 310 -5.44 20.78 -9.25
C MET A 310 -4.95 21.31 -10.60
N CYS A 311 -5.39 22.49 -11.04
CA CYS A 311 -4.93 23.09 -12.30
C CYS A 311 -3.54 23.74 -12.20
N MET A 312 -3.15 24.21 -11.01
CA MET A 312 -1.86 24.89 -10.80
C MET A 312 -0.70 23.90 -10.59
N GLY A 313 -1.00 22.65 -10.23
CA GLY A 313 0.00 21.63 -9.89
C GLY A 313 0.22 21.57 -8.39
#